data_AF-A0A4Z0Y606-F1
#
_entry.id   AF-A0A4Z0Y606-F1
#
_cell.length_a   1.000
_cell.length_b   1.000
_cell.length_c   1.000
_cell.angle_alpha   90.00
_cell.angle_beta   90.00
_cell.angle_gamma   90.00
#
_symmetry.space_group_name_H-M   'P 1'
#
loop_
_entity.id
_entity.type
_entity.pdbx_description
1 polymer ?
#
loop_
_entity_poly.entity_id
_entity_poly.type
_entity_poly.pdbx_seq_one_letter_code
_entity_poly.pdbx_strand_id
1 'polypeptide(L)'
;MSPYKSNAELWEEKTGRRVAEDISDKPYVKYGKEAEKYLRALFAMDFPQYQVDYDEFGMIRNNSDCPFAFATLDGALTERETGRRGILEIKTTEILRAGQWDEWNGRIPQHYYIQVIHQLLATGYSFAWLKAQIKYTDKDGMKQAAIRHYLIERSEEVKTDIQWLAEREKVFWDCVVNDKRPALILPEI
;
A
#
# COMPACT_ATOMS: atom_id res chain seq x y z
N MET A 1 1.88 -8.68 6.78
CA MET A 1 0.71 -8.72 7.69
C MET A 1 0.28 -7.30 8.00
N SER A 2 -1.02 -7.05 8.12
CA SER A 2 -1.53 -5.79 8.64
C SER A 2 -1.26 -5.72 10.15
N PRO A 3 -0.78 -4.59 10.71
CA PRO A 3 -0.63 -4.45 12.16
C PRO A 3 -1.97 -4.37 12.89
N TYR A 4 -3.08 -4.23 12.16
CA TYR A 4 -4.42 -3.99 12.71
C TYR A 4 -5.34 -5.22 12.64
N LYS A 5 -4.94 -6.29 11.96
CA LYS A 5 -5.83 -7.42 11.68
C LYS A 5 -5.05 -8.73 11.50
N SER A 6 -5.51 -9.78 12.17
CA SER A 6 -4.99 -11.13 11.98
C SER A 6 -5.50 -11.77 10.68
N ASN A 7 -4.82 -12.82 10.22
CA ASN A 7 -5.28 -13.60 9.07
C ASN A 7 -6.62 -14.31 9.36
N ALA A 8 -6.85 -14.76 10.60
CA ALA A 8 -8.12 -15.37 10.98
C ALA A 8 -9.29 -14.38 10.90
N GLU A 9 -9.12 -13.15 11.37
CA GLU A 9 -10.14 -12.10 11.26
C GLU A 9 -10.39 -11.71 9.81
N LEU A 10 -9.34 -11.60 8.99
CA LEU A 10 -9.49 -11.35 7.56
C LEU A 10 -10.29 -12.47 6.87
N TRP A 11 -10.07 -13.73 7.24
CA TRP A 11 -10.86 -14.86 6.72
C TRP A 11 -12.32 -14.79 7.17
N GLU A 12 -12.59 -14.44 8.43
CA GLU A 12 -13.96 -14.23 8.93
C GLU A 12 -14.69 -13.13 8.13
N GLU A 13 -14.00 -12.03 7.79
CA GLU A 13 -14.56 -10.97 6.94
C GLU A 13 -14.84 -11.44 5.51
N LYS A 14 -13.86 -12.10 4.89
CA LYS A 14 -13.98 -12.59 3.50
C LYS A 14 -15.05 -13.68 3.34
N THR A 15 -15.41 -14.36 4.42
CA THR A 15 -16.47 -15.38 4.44
C THR A 15 -17.79 -14.89 5.05
N GLY A 16 -17.92 -13.59 5.35
CA GLY A 16 -19.16 -12.99 5.84
C GLY A 16 -19.50 -13.30 7.31
N ARG A 17 -18.57 -13.85 8.09
CA ARG A 17 -18.72 -14.13 9.52
C ARG A 17 -18.43 -12.93 10.42
N ARG A 18 -17.69 -11.95 9.89
CA ARG A 18 -17.34 -10.70 10.56
C ARG A 18 -17.58 -9.53 9.62
N VAL A 19 -18.13 -8.44 10.14
CA VAL A 19 -18.19 -7.17 9.40
C VAL A 19 -16.95 -6.37 9.77
N ALA A 20 -16.26 -5.81 8.77
CA ALA A 20 -15.10 -4.96 9.02
C ALA A 20 -15.53 -3.70 9.77
N GLU A 21 -14.71 -3.24 10.72
CA GLU A 21 -14.95 -1.98 11.43
C GLU A 21 -14.97 -0.82 10.43
N ASP A 22 -16.04 -0.01 10.47
CA ASP A 22 -16.09 1.23 9.71
C ASP A 22 -15.24 2.30 10.41
N ILE A 23 -14.13 2.67 9.76
CA ILE A 23 -13.20 3.68 10.25
C ILE A 23 -13.30 5.01 9.46
N SER A 24 -14.27 5.12 8.56
CA SER A 24 -14.41 6.27 7.64
C SER A 24 -14.58 7.60 8.38
N ASP A 25 -15.15 7.58 9.59
CA ASP A 25 -15.34 8.77 10.41
C ASP A 25 -14.11 9.22 11.19
N LYS A 26 -13.06 8.39 11.26
CA LYS A 26 -11.85 8.72 12.03
C LYS A 26 -11.12 9.90 11.38
N PRO A 27 -10.70 10.94 12.14
CA PRO A 27 -10.13 12.16 11.57
C PRO A 27 -8.91 11.94 10.66
N TYR A 28 -8.06 10.96 10.98
CA TYR A 28 -6.88 10.64 10.18
C TYR A 28 -7.23 9.94 8.86
N VAL A 29 -8.33 9.17 8.80
CA VAL A 29 -8.83 8.54 7.57
C VAL A 29 -9.40 9.59 6.63
N LYS A 30 -10.26 10.49 7.16
CA LYS A 30 -10.78 11.64 6.40
C LYS A 30 -9.66 12.52 5.86
N TYR A 31 -8.68 12.82 6.70
CA TYR A 31 -7.51 13.60 6.28
C TYR A 31 -6.77 12.94 5.12
N GLY A 32 -6.44 11.64 5.24
CA GLY A 32 -5.74 10.91 4.19
C GLY A 32 -6.49 10.95 2.86
N LYS A 33 -7.79 10.63 2.89
CA LYS A 33 -8.65 10.63 1.70
C LYS A 33 -8.72 12.01 1.02
N GLU A 34 -8.92 13.07 1.80
CA GLU A 34 -9.00 14.43 1.24
C GLU A 34 -7.64 14.97 0.77
N ALA A 35 -6.56 14.60 1.46
CA ALA A 35 -5.20 15.03 1.13
C ALA A 35 -4.65 14.35 -0.14
N GLU A 36 -5.09 13.12 -0.43
CA GLU A 36 -4.58 12.27 -1.50
C GLU A 36 -4.54 12.99 -2.87
N LYS A 37 -5.61 13.67 -3.26
CA LYS A 37 -5.68 14.40 -4.54
C LYS A 37 -4.64 15.51 -4.64
N TYR A 38 -4.35 16.19 -3.54
CA TYR A 38 -3.34 17.27 -3.51
C TYR A 38 -1.94 16.69 -3.52
N LEU A 39 -1.69 15.61 -2.77
CA LEU A 39 -0.40 14.92 -2.74
C LEU A 39 -0.05 14.31 -4.09
N ARG A 40 -1.05 13.77 -4.80
CA ARG A 40 -0.94 13.30 -6.19
C ARG A 40 -0.56 14.45 -7.13
N ALA A 41 -1.26 15.57 -7.06
CA ALA A 41 -0.97 16.74 -7.89
C ALA A 41 0.45 17.29 -7.64
N LEU A 42 0.87 17.38 -6.37
CA LEU A 42 2.24 17.74 -6.00
C LEU A 42 3.25 16.75 -6.57
N PHE A 43 2.98 15.44 -6.48
CA PHE A 43 3.87 14.42 -7.05
C PHE A 43 4.05 14.60 -8.57
N ALA A 44 2.97 14.86 -9.30
CA ALA A 44 3.03 15.10 -10.74
C ALA A 44 3.90 16.32 -11.10
N MET A 45 3.94 17.36 -10.25
CA MET A 45 4.81 18.52 -10.43
C MET A 45 6.27 18.24 -10.07
N ASP A 46 6.50 17.49 -8.98
CA ASP A 46 7.83 17.14 -8.51
C ASP A 46 8.54 16.15 -9.46
N PHE A 47 7.78 15.29 -10.15
CA PHE A 47 8.28 14.26 -11.06
C PHE A 47 7.65 14.36 -12.47
N PRO A 48 7.94 15.43 -13.23
CA PRO A 48 7.31 15.69 -14.53
C PRO A 48 7.61 14.64 -15.61
N GLN A 49 8.63 13.80 -15.40
CA GLN A 49 8.94 12.66 -16.26
C GLN A 49 7.87 11.57 -16.24
N TYR A 50 6.93 11.60 -15.28
CA TYR A 50 5.79 10.70 -15.25
C TYR A 50 4.50 11.43 -15.65
N GLN A 51 3.68 10.78 -16.46
CA GLN A 51 2.25 11.07 -16.53
C GLN A 51 1.55 10.35 -15.37
N VAL A 52 0.68 11.05 -14.66
CA VAL A 52 -0.08 10.53 -13.52
C VAL A 52 -1.56 10.53 -13.88
N ASP A 53 -2.15 9.34 -14.01
CA ASP A 53 -3.58 9.15 -14.22
C ASP A 53 -4.24 8.67 -12.92
N TYR A 54 -5.50 9.03 -12.68
CA TYR A 54 -6.27 8.57 -11.52
C TYR A 54 -7.69 8.20 -11.93
N ASP A 55 -8.16 7.07 -11.42
CA ASP A 55 -9.50 6.55 -11.62
C ASP A 55 -10.07 6.16 -10.24
N GLU A 56 -11.04 6.93 -9.75
CA GLU A 56 -11.67 6.74 -8.43
C GLU A 56 -12.37 5.38 -8.32
N PHE A 57 -12.84 4.82 -9.43
CA PHE A 57 -13.50 3.50 -9.48
C PHE A 57 -12.60 2.43 -10.11
N GLY A 58 -11.33 2.77 -10.36
CA GLY A 58 -10.38 1.92 -11.04
C GLY A 58 -9.95 0.76 -10.17
N MET A 59 -10.19 -0.45 -10.66
CA MET A 59 -9.68 -1.68 -10.06
C MET A 59 -8.94 -2.49 -11.12
N ILE A 60 -7.64 -2.72 -10.88
CA ILE A 60 -6.77 -3.43 -11.82
C ILE A 60 -6.62 -4.89 -11.36
N ARG A 61 -6.82 -5.82 -12.29
CA ARG A 61 -6.65 -7.26 -12.10
C ARG A 61 -6.07 -7.88 -13.36
N ASN A 62 -4.77 -7.69 -13.56
CA ASN A 62 -4.09 -8.14 -14.79
C ASN A 62 -3.43 -9.51 -14.63
N ASN A 63 -3.25 -9.99 -13.40
CA ASN A 63 -2.56 -11.25 -13.14
C ASN A 63 -3.51 -12.46 -13.17
N SER A 64 -3.44 -13.25 -14.25
CA SER A 64 -4.26 -14.45 -14.43
C SER A 64 -3.92 -15.57 -13.45
N ASP A 65 -2.68 -15.65 -12.96
CA ASP A 65 -2.24 -16.70 -12.03
C ASP A 65 -2.72 -16.43 -10.59
N CYS A 66 -3.14 -15.18 -10.32
CA CYS A 66 -3.69 -14.73 -9.04
C CYS A 66 -5.01 -13.98 -9.29
N PRO A 67 -6.10 -14.65 -9.72
CA PRO A 67 -7.36 -14.00 -10.10
C PRO A 67 -8.11 -13.36 -8.91
N PHE A 68 -7.65 -13.59 -7.69
CA PHE A 68 -8.12 -12.95 -6.47
C PHE A 68 -7.39 -11.63 -6.15
N ALA A 69 -6.23 -11.38 -6.76
CA ALA A 69 -5.40 -10.21 -6.49
C ALA A 69 -5.86 -9.04 -7.35
N PHE A 70 -6.33 -7.99 -6.72
CA PHE A 70 -6.76 -6.76 -7.38
C PHE A 70 -6.21 -5.55 -6.65
N ALA A 71 -5.98 -4.47 -7.38
CA ALA A 71 -5.41 -3.24 -6.84
C ALA A 71 -6.23 -2.03 -7.26
N THR A 72 -6.55 -1.19 -6.28
CA THR A 72 -6.88 0.22 -6.48
C THR A 72 -5.59 1.02 -6.29
N LEU A 73 -5.34 2.01 -7.14
CA LEU A 73 -4.10 2.78 -7.10
C LEU A 73 -4.39 4.25 -6.79
N ASP A 74 -3.56 4.85 -5.95
CA ASP A 74 -3.62 6.31 -5.74
C ASP A 74 -3.15 7.05 -6.98
N GLY A 75 -2.43 6.41 -7.89
CA GLY A 75 -2.22 6.87 -9.26
C GLY A 75 -1.60 5.78 -10.14
N ALA A 76 -1.97 5.78 -11.42
CA ALA A 76 -1.30 4.99 -12.44
C ALA A 76 -0.25 5.88 -13.14
N LEU A 77 1.00 5.44 -13.13
CA LEU A 77 2.11 6.17 -13.71
C LEU A 77 2.44 5.64 -15.10
N THR A 78 2.80 6.56 -16.00
CA THR A 78 3.49 6.24 -17.26
C THR A 78 4.77 7.06 -17.32
N GLU A 79 5.92 6.40 -17.39
CA GLU A 79 7.20 7.05 -17.68
C GLU A 79 7.18 7.57 -19.12
N ARG A 80 7.31 8.89 -19.30
CA ARG A 80 7.10 9.54 -20.60
C ARG A 80 8.10 9.10 -21.67
N GLU A 81 9.34 8.85 -21.25
CA GLU A 81 10.42 8.49 -22.17
C GLU A 81 10.29 7.04 -22.69
N THR A 82 9.93 6.12 -21.80
CA THR A 82 9.99 4.67 -22.09
C THR A 82 8.60 4.03 -22.28
N GLY A 83 7.53 4.71 -21.84
CA GLY A 83 6.19 4.15 -21.74
C GLY A 83 6.02 3.15 -20.59
N ARG A 84 7.04 2.93 -19.75
CA ARG A 84 6.97 1.98 -18.62
C ARG A 84 5.83 2.39 -17.68
N ARG A 85 5.03 1.38 -17.31
CA ARG A 85 3.91 1.56 -16.39
C ARG A 85 4.37 1.39 -14.96
N GLY A 86 3.91 2.27 -14.09
CA GLY A 86 4.22 2.26 -12.67
C GLY A 86 3.03 2.60 -11.79
N ILE A 87 3.25 2.53 -10.50
CA ILE A 87 2.24 2.73 -9.47
C ILE A 87 2.62 3.95 -8.65
N LEU A 88 1.65 4.78 -8.30
CA LEU A 88 1.78 5.77 -7.24
C LEU A 88 0.93 5.31 -6.06
N GLU A 89 1.57 5.18 -4.90
CA GLU A 89 0.96 4.92 -3.61
C GLU A 89 1.24 6.10 -2.68
N ILE A 90 0.22 6.63 -2.01
CA ILE A 90 0.28 7.83 -1.19
C ILE A 90 -0.11 7.49 0.24
N LYS A 91 0.76 7.81 1.19
CA LYS A 91 0.50 7.62 2.62
C LYS A 91 0.61 8.93 3.37
N THR A 92 -0.36 9.18 4.23
CA THR A 92 -0.26 10.20 5.28
C THR A 92 -0.12 9.51 6.62
N THR A 93 0.86 9.90 7.42
CA THR A 93 1.05 9.36 8.77
C THR A 93 1.42 10.46 9.76
N GLU A 94 1.39 10.15 11.05
CA GLU A 94 1.79 11.04 12.13
C GLU A 94 2.77 10.33 13.06
N ILE A 95 3.90 10.98 13.33
CA ILE A 95 4.91 10.51 14.27
C ILE A 95 4.56 11.02 15.66
N LEU A 96 4.26 10.08 16.55
CA LEU A 96 3.93 10.33 17.96
C LEU A 96 5.14 10.07 18.87
N ARG A 97 6.09 9.26 18.42
CA ARG A 97 7.30 8.88 19.17
C ARG A 97 8.52 8.86 18.25
N ALA A 98 9.67 9.29 18.77
CA ALA A 98 10.90 9.44 17.98
C ALA A 98 11.28 8.16 17.20
N GLY A 99 11.17 6.98 17.81
CA GLY A 99 11.52 5.70 17.16
C GLY A 99 10.69 5.35 15.93
N GLN A 100 9.51 5.95 15.73
CA GLN A 100 8.73 5.72 14.51
C GLN A 100 9.42 6.32 13.27
N TRP A 101 10.31 7.30 13.44
CA TRP A 101 11.10 7.82 12.33
C TRP A 101 12.03 6.78 11.71
N ASP A 102 12.47 5.80 12.50
CA ASP A 102 13.36 4.74 12.04
C ASP A 102 12.67 3.87 11.00
N GLU A 103 11.35 3.72 11.03
CA GLU A 103 10.57 2.99 10.02
C GLU A 103 10.54 3.69 8.65
N TRP A 104 10.90 4.97 8.61
CA TRP A 104 10.89 5.77 7.39
C TRP A 104 12.31 6.12 6.91
N ASN A 105 13.35 5.86 7.71
CA ASN A 105 14.71 6.28 7.37
C ASN A 105 15.38 5.33 6.37
N GLY A 106 15.41 5.71 5.08
CA GLY A 106 15.96 4.87 4.01
C GLY A 106 15.16 3.59 3.74
N ARG A 107 14.02 3.42 4.38
CA ARG A 107 13.09 2.30 4.25
C ARG A 107 11.65 2.77 4.41
N ILE A 108 10.70 1.88 4.14
CA ILE A 108 9.28 2.09 4.41
C ILE A 108 8.78 1.07 5.44
N PRO A 109 7.75 1.39 6.24
CA PRO A 109 7.12 0.42 7.12
C PRO A 109 6.68 -0.84 6.35
N GLN A 110 6.94 -2.02 6.93
CA GLN A 110 6.78 -3.32 6.24
C GLN A 110 5.38 -3.56 5.68
N HIS A 111 4.33 -3.11 6.38
CA HIS A 111 2.96 -3.28 5.92
C HIS A 111 2.65 -2.45 4.66
N TYR A 112 3.28 -1.28 4.50
CA TYR A 112 3.19 -0.52 3.25
C TYR A 112 4.02 -1.14 2.13
N TYR A 113 5.19 -1.72 2.43
CA TYR A 113 5.95 -2.48 1.45
C TYR A 113 5.13 -3.64 0.89
N ILE A 114 4.53 -4.45 1.76
CA ILE A 114 3.67 -5.57 1.35
C ILE A 114 2.50 -5.08 0.49
N GLN A 115 1.90 -3.92 0.82
CA GLN A 115 0.85 -3.34 -0.02
C GLN A 115 1.36 -3.02 -1.43
N VAL A 116 2.54 -2.39 -1.54
CA VAL A 116 3.15 -2.08 -2.85
C VAL A 116 3.49 -3.36 -3.63
N ILE A 117 4.04 -4.37 -2.96
CA ILE A 117 4.34 -5.68 -3.57
C ILE A 117 3.05 -6.34 -4.09
N HIS A 118 1.96 -6.29 -3.32
CA HIS A 118 0.64 -6.77 -3.77
C HIS A 118 0.14 -6.01 -5.01
N GLN A 119 0.28 -4.69 -5.04
CA GLN A 119 -0.13 -3.91 -6.20
C GLN A 119 0.73 -4.23 -7.44
N LEU A 120 2.04 -4.42 -7.29
CA LEU A 120 2.92 -4.89 -8.38
C LEU A 120 2.54 -6.30 -8.84
N LEU A 121 2.16 -7.19 -7.92
CA LEU A 121 1.64 -8.52 -8.23
C LEU A 121 0.36 -8.45 -9.07
N ALA A 122 -0.62 -7.65 -8.64
CA ALA A 122 -1.94 -7.56 -9.27
C ALA A 122 -1.91 -6.85 -10.64
N THR A 123 -1.07 -5.82 -10.79
CA THR A 123 -1.01 -4.97 -11.99
C THR A 123 -0.05 -5.50 -13.06
N GLY A 124 1.03 -6.19 -12.66
CA GLY A 124 2.13 -6.54 -13.56
C GLY A 124 3.05 -5.36 -13.92
N TYR A 125 2.89 -4.21 -13.29
CA TYR A 125 3.66 -2.99 -13.61
C TYR A 125 5.14 -3.10 -13.21
N SER A 126 5.96 -2.21 -13.76
CA SER A 126 7.42 -2.28 -13.73
C SER A 126 8.06 -1.62 -12.51
N PHE A 127 7.38 -0.69 -11.84
CA PHE A 127 7.89 0.00 -10.66
C PHE A 127 6.74 0.62 -9.85
N ALA A 128 7.05 1.07 -8.65
CA ALA A 128 6.13 1.82 -7.80
C ALA A 128 6.86 2.96 -7.09
N TRP A 129 6.20 4.10 -6.97
CA TRP A 129 6.57 5.18 -6.08
C TRP A 129 5.64 5.17 -4.87
N LEU A 130 6.22 5.13 -3.67
CA LEU A 130 5.51 5.46 -2.44
C LEU A 130 5.84 6.89 -2.04
N LYS A 131 4.84 7.76 -2.03
CA LYS A 131 4.92 9.13 -1.49
C LYS A 131 4.35 9.14 -0.07
N ALA A 132 5.16 9.53 0.90
CA ALA A 132 4.74 9.65 2.29
C ALA A 132 4.75 11.11 2.74
N GLN A 133 3.62 11.60 3.24
CA GLN A 133 3.56 12.79 4.07
C GLN A 133 3.55 12.40 5.54
N ILE A 134 4.65 12.70 6.21
CA ILE A 134 4.91 12.32 7.60
C ILE A 134 4.77 13.58 8.47
N LYS A 135 3.66 13.68 9.19
CA LYS A 135 3.37 14.79 10.10
C LYS A 135 4.02 14.53 11.46
N TYR A 136 4.41 15.60 12.14
CA TYR A 136 4.88 15.53 13.51
C TYR A 136 4.68 16.89 14.19
N THR A 137 4.70 16.89 15.51
CA THR A 137 4.71 18.12 16.30
C THR A 137 6.13 18.37 16.76
N ASP A 138 6.66 19.57 16.47
CA ASP A 138 7.99 19.94 16.93
C ASP A 138 8.01 20.29 18.43
N LYS A 139 9.20 20.59 18.95
CA LYS A 139 9.42 20.93 20.37
C LYS A 139 8.61 22.15 20.85
N ASP A 140 8.21 23.03 19.92
CA ASP A 140 7.49 24.27 20.22
C ASP A 140 5.97 24.08 20.09
N GLY A 141 5.52 22.83 19.85
CA GLY A 141 4.11 22.50 19.72
C GLY A 141 3.53 22.79 18.33
N MET A 142 4.37 23.11 17.34
CA MET A 142 3.92 23.45 16.00
C MET A 142 3.86 22.21 15.11
N LYS A 143 2.82 22.13 14.28
CA LYS A 143 2.66 21.06 13.30
C LYS A 143 3.64 21.24 12.16
N GLN A 144 4.43 20.21 11.91
CA GLN A 144 5.37 20.11 10.82
C GLN A 144 5.02 18.90 9.94
N ALA A 145 5.59 18.86 8.73
CA ALA A 145 5.50 17.71 7.85
C ALA A 145 6.80 17.51 7.08
N ALA A 146 7.19 16.25 6.91
CA ALA A 146 8.23 15.83 5.98
C ALA A 146 7.60 15.05 4.83
N ILE A 147 8.05 15.30 3.60
CA ILE A 147 7.70 14.49 2.44
C ILE A 147 8.85 13.54 2.13
N ARG A 148 8.55 12.26 1.93
CA ARG A 148 9.52 11.24 1.48
C ARG A 148 8.97 10.52 0.26
N HIS A 149 9.87 10.18 -0.66
CA HIS A 149 9.54 9.44 -1.88
C HIS A 149 10.44 8.21 -1.95
N TYR A 150 9.85 7.04 -2.18
CA TYR A 150 10.56 5.77 -2.27
C TYR A 150 10.22 5.11 -3.61
N LEU A 151 11.23 4.92 -4.44
CA LEU A 151 11.11 4.17 -5.68
C LEU A 151 11.40 2.70 -5.41
N ILE A 152 10.48 1.84 -5.84
CA ILE A 152 10.59 0.39 -5.77
C ILE A 152 10.54 -0.11 -7.21
N GLU A 153 11.71 -0.43 -7.75
CA GLU A 153 11.84 -1.05 -9.07
C GLU A 153 11.48 -2.53 -8.98
N ARG A 154 10.83 -3.09 -10.01
CA ARG A 154 10.58 -4.53 -10.12
C ARG A 154 11.86 -5.29 -10.52
N SER A 155 12.87 -5.15 -9.69
CA SER A 155 14.15 -5.86 -9.75
C SER A 155 13.99 -7.36 -9.48
N GLU A 156 15.05 -8.15 -9.64
CA GLU A 156 15.02 -9.59 -9.33
C GLU A 156 14.72 -9.88 -7.84
N GLU A 157 15.19 -9.03 -6.94
CA GLU A 157 14.88 -9.11 -5.51
C GLU A 157 13.37 -8.88 -5.27
N VAL A 158 12.82 -7.79 -5.83
CA VAL A 158 11.40 -7.48 -5.72
C VAL A 158 10.52 -8.54 -6.41
N LYS A 159 10.97 -9.15 -7.51
CA LYS A 159 10.28 -10.29 -8.13
C LYS A 159 10.22 -11.50 -7.20
N THR A 160 11.28 -11.75 -6.45
CA THR A 160 11.32 -12.82 -5.44
C THR A 160 10.29 -12.56 -4.34
N ASP A 161 10.20 -11.31 -3.86
CA ASP A 161 9.19 -10.90 -2.88
C ASP A 161 7.76 -11.02 -3.41
N ILE A 162 7.53 -10.61 -4.67
CA ILE A 162 6.25 -10.77 -5.36
C ILE A 162 5.85 -12.25 -5.44
N GLN A 163 6.78 -13.13 -5.80
CA GLN A 163 6.52 -14.57 -5.88
C GLN A 163 6.20 -15.14 -4.49
N TRP A 164 7.01 -14.81 -3.49
CA TRP A 164 6.77 -15.24 -2.12
C TRP A 164 5.40 -14.80 -1.62
N LEU A 165 5.03 -13.53 -1.86
CA LEU A 165 3.73 -13.00 -1.46
C LEU A 165 2.58 -13.74 -2.19
N ALA A 166 2.72 -13.95 -3.50
CA ALA A 166 1.72 -14.67 -4.29
C ALA A 166 1.47 -16.09 -3.77
N GLU A 167 2.53 -16.81 -3.39
CA GLU A 167 2.41 -18.16 -2.81
C GLU A 167 1.65 -18.13 -1.47
N ARG A 168 1.96 -17.18 -0.59
CA ARG A 168 1.26 -17.02 0.70
C ARG A 168 -0.20 -16.63 0.51
N GLU A 169 -0.48 -15.71 -0.40
CA GLU A 169 -1.84 -15.27 -0.69
C GLU A 169 -2.68 -16.36 -1.34
N LYS A 170 -2.10 -17.20 -2.22
CA LYS A 170 -2.79 -18.39 -2.78
C LYS A 170 -3.23 -19.36 -1.68
N VAL A 171 -2.34 -19.66 -0.73
CA VAL A 171 -2.67 -20.51 0.42
C VAL A 171 -3.80 -19.91 1.25
N PHE A 172 -3.77 -18.61 1.50
CA PHE A 172 -4.84 -17.92 2.21
C PHE A 172 -6.15 -17.90 1.41
N TRP A 173 -6.10 -17.67 0.11
CA TRP A 173 -7.28 -17.64 -0.74
C TRP A 173 -7.95 -19.01 -0.84
N ASP A 174 -7.16 -20.09 -0.88
CA ASP A 174 -7.67 -21.46 -0.79
C ASP A 174 -8.47 -21.69 0.49
N CYS A 175 -8.02 -21.13 1.62
CA CYS A 175 -8.76 -21.15 2.88
C CYS A 175 -10.12 -20.42 2.77
N VAL A 176 -10.19 -19.31 2.03
CA VAL A 176 -11.45 -18.59 1.79
C VAL A 176 -12.39 -19.40 0.89
N VAL A 177 -11.89 -19.92 -0.24
CA VAL A 177 -12.69 -20.67 -1.21
C VAL A 177 -13.23 -21.98 -0.63
N ASN A 178 -12.41 -22.69 0.15
CA ASN A 178 -12.78 -23.96 0.78
C ASN A 178 -13.40 -23.79 2.17
N ASP A 179 -13.68 -22.56 2.60
CA ASP A 179 -14.24 -22.24 3.91
C ASP A 179 -13.49 -22.88 5.09
N LYS A 180 -12.16 -22.97 4.98
CA LYS A 180 -11.27 -23.55 5.98
C LYS A 180 -10.57 -22.42 6.75
N ARG A 181 -10.82 -22.32 8.06
CA ARG A 181 -10.15 -21.31 8.89
C ARG A 181 -8.63 -21.49 8.83
N PRO A 182 -7.84 -20.44 8.50
CA PRO A 182 -6.39 -20.54 8.48
C PRO A 182 -5.83 -20.63 9.91
N ALA A 183 -4.67 -21.27 10.07
CA ALA A 183 -3.94 -21.25 11.33
C ALA A 183 -3.55 -19.80 11.69
N LEU A 184 -3.78 -19.39 12.93
CA LEU A 184 -3.49 -18.03 13.37
C LEU A 184 -1.98 -17.75 13.26
N ILE A 185 -1.64 -16.71 12.50
CA ILE A 185 -0.26 -16.21 12.47
C ILE A 185 -0.09 -15.25 13.64
N LEU A 186 0.80 -15.58 14.56
CA LEU A 186 1.14 -14.71 15.69
C LEU A 186 2.12 -13.63 15.23
N PRO A 187 2.03 -12.41 15.79
CA PRO A 187 3.06 -11.40 15.57
C PRO A 187 4.42 -11.94 16.06
N GLU A 188 5.49 -11.60 15.33
CA GLU A 188 6.85 -11.86 15.79
C GLU A 188 7.10 -11.02 17.06
N ILE A 189 7.63 -11.66 18.10
CA ILE A 189 7.95 -11.07 19.42
C ILE A 189 9.25 -10.25 19.31
#